data_AF-A0A0F9EBM6-F1
#
_entry.id   AF-A0A0F9EBM6-F1
#
_cell.length_a   1.000
_cell.length_b   1.000
_cell.length_c   1.000
_cell.angle_alpha   90.00
_cell.angle_beta   90.00
_cell.angle_gamma   90.00
#
_symmetry.space_group_name_H-M   'P 1'
#
loop_
_entity.id
_entity.type
_entity.pdbx_description
1 polymer ?
#
loop_
_entity_poly.entity_id
_entity_poly.type
_entity_poly.pdbx_seq_one_letter_code
_entity_poly.pdbx_strand_id
1 'polypeptide(L)'
;MAKRQQAGLFDRGDAPTGEPPSIRGVTVREVTCKSLLNRSKIGDYSFNCYTGCGHGCVYCYARYMQRFHPHAEPWGRFVDVKINAAE
;
A
#
# COMPACT_ATOMS: atom_id res chain seq x y z
N MET A 1 9.13 -23.25 -16.29
CA MET A 1 7.78 -22.61 -16.29
C MET A 1 7.99 -21.12 -16.04
N ALA A 2 7.78 -20.31 -17.07
CA ALA A 2 8.10 -18.88 -17.05
C ALA A 2 7.25 -18.15 -16.00
N LYS A 3 7.91 -17.42 -15.08
CA LYS A 3 7.23 -16.47 -14.20
C LYS A 3 6.62 -15.41 -15.09
N ARG A 4 5.31 -15.48 -15.29
CA ARG A 4 4.54 -14.51 -16.06
C ARG A 4 4.56 -13.20 -15.28
N GLN A 5 5.55 -12.35 -15.56
CA GLN A 5 5.49 -10.93 -15.21
C GLN A 5 4.33 -10.36 -16.02
N GLN A 6 3.17 -10.23 -15.38
CA GLN A 6 2.12 -9.38 -15.91
C GLN A 6 2.55 -7.93 -15.73
N ALA A 7 3.12 -7.35 -16.78
CA ALA A 7 3.04 -5.92 -16.98
C ALA A 7 1.55 -5.54 -16.93
N GLY A 8 1.20 -4.57 -16.08
CA GLY A 8 -0.19 -4.18 -15.87
C GLY A 8 -0.64 -3.26 -16.98
N LEU A 9 -1.85 -3.46 -17.50
CA LEU A 9 -2.46 -2.70 -18.61
C LEU A 9 -2.74 -1.21 -18.29
N PHE A 10 -2.29 -0.72 -17.13
CA PHE A 10 -2.47 0.65 -16.65
C PHE A 10 -1.15 1.20 -16.10
N ASP A 11 -0.07 1.06 -16.85
CA ASP A 11 1.18 1.79 -16.60
C ASP A 11 0.96 3.30 -16.83
N ARG A 12 0.16 3.95 -15.98
CA ARG A 12 0.18 5.40 -15.80
C ARG A 12 0.66 5.67 -14.38
N GLY A 13 1.95 5.99 -14.32
CA GLY A 13 2.58 6.51 -13.14
C GLY A 13 2.00 7.87 -12.82
N ASP A 14 0.94 7.89 -12.03
CA ASP A 14 0.40 9.11 -11.46
C ASP A 14 0.79 9.11 -9.97
N ALA A 15 2.10 9.22 -9.73
CA ALA A 15 2.57 9.59 -8.40
C ALA A 15 2.12 11.04 -8.14
N PRO A 16 1.48 11.34 -6.98
CA PRO A 16 1.10 12.70 -6.65
C PRO A 16 2.33 13.61 -6.70
N THR A 17 2.24 14.69 -7.48
CA THR A 17 3.38 15.54 -7.89
C THR A 17 3.81 16.56 -6.82
N GLY A 18 3.71 16.19 -5.54
CA GLY A 18 4.04 17.06 -4.40
C GLY A 18 4.61 16.28 -3.22
N GLU A 19 5.28 16.96 -2.30
CA GLU A 19 5.78 16.34 -1.08
C GLU A 19 4.58 15.88 -0.23
N PRO A 20 4.52 14.59 0.16
CA PRO A 20 3.38 14.06 0.89
C PRO A 20 3.19 14.76 2.24
N PRO A 21 1.96 15.12 2.62
CA PRO A 21 1.71 15.76 3.90
C PRO A 21 2.16 14.85 5.05
N SER A 22 2.93 15.42 5.97
CA SER A 22 3.33 14.75 7.21
C SER A 22 2.39 15.14 8.35
N ILE A 23 1.58 14.21 8.82
CA ILE A 23 0.66 14.43 9.95
C ILE A 23 1.29 13.78 11.18
N ARG A 24 1.66 14.58 12.19
CA ARG A 24 2.31 14.10 13.43
C ARG A 24 3.57 13.26 13.17
N GLY A 25 4.32 13.58 12.11
CA GLY A 25 5.52 12.84 11.72
C GLY A 25 5.21 11.49 11.05
N VAL A 26 4.03 11.33 10.47
CA VAL A 26 3.65 10.20 9.62
C VAL A 26 3.44 10.73 8.21
N THR A 27 4.20 10.22 7.25
CA THR A 27 4.07 10.60 5.84
C THR A 27 2.83 9.97 5.23
N VAL A 28 1.91 10.78 4.70
CA VAL A 28 0.66 10.29 4.10
C VAL A 28 0.71 10.48 2.58
N ARG A 29 0.51 9.40 1.83
CA ARG A 29 0.49 9.43 0.35
C ARG A 29 -0.83 8.92 -0.17
N GLU A 30 -1.34 9.55 -1.22
CA GLU A 30 -2.43 8.97 -2.00
C GLU A 30 -1.83 8.11 -3.12
N VAL A 31 -2.35 6.90 -3.29
CA VAL A 31 -1.86 5.93 -4.27
C VAL A 31 -3.03 5.31 -5.02
N THR A 32 -2.82 4.99 -6.29
CA THR A 32 -3.72 4.13 -7.05
C THR A 32 -3.32 2.67 -6.85
N CYS A 33 -4.30 1.77 -6.85
CA CYS A 33 -4.06 0.35 -6.68
C CYS A 33 -4.73 -0.47 -7.79
N LYS A 34 -4.18 -1.66 -8.07
CA LYS A 34 -4.75 -2.57 -9.08
C LYS A 34 -6.10 -3.15 -8.67
N SER A 35 -6.25 -3.41 -7.38
CA SER A 35 -7.50 -3.86 -6.76
C SER A 35 -7.45 -3.58 -5.27
N LEU A 36 -8.54 -3.05 -4.73
CA LEU A 36 -8.75 -2.94 -3.29
C LEU A 36 -9.17 -4.28 -2.66
N LEU A 37 -9.85 -5.13 -3.43
CA LEU A 37 -10.39 -6.42 -3.00
C LEU A 37 -9.62 -7.56 -3.67
N ASN A 38 -8.91 -8.36 -2.87
CA ASN A 38 -8.09 -9.46 -3.36
C ASN A 38 -8.65 -10.80 -2.91
N ARG A 39 -8.58 -11.84 -3.75
CA ARG A 39 -8.95 -13.20 -3.31
C ARG A 39 -8.02 -13.65 -2.19
N SER A 40 -8.58 -14.19 -1.12
CA SER A 40 -7.84 -14.66 0.04
C SER A 40 -8.03 -16.16 0.25
N LYS A 41 -7.17 -16.75 1.08
CA LYS A 41 -7.31 -18.14 1.55
C LYS A 41 -7.81 -18.22 3.00
N ILE A 42 -7.88 -17.08 3.70
CA ILE A 42 -8.39 -16.98 5.08
C ILE A 42 -9.91 -16.72 5.06
N GLY A 43 -10.39 -16.05 4.02
CA GLY A 43 -11.81 -15.88 3.67
C GLY A 43 -11.89 -15.69 2.15
N ASP A 44 -13.07 -15.44 1.59
CA ASP A 44 -13.23 -15.32 0.14
C ASP A 44 -12.42 -14.15 -0.45
N TYR A 45 -12.37 -13.04 0.29
CA TYR A 45 -11.66 -11.84 -0.10
C TYR A 45 -10.96 -11.18 1.08
N SER A 46 -9.92 -10.42 0.79
CA SER A 46 -9.29 -9.45 1.68
C SER A 46 -9.47 -8.06 1.11
N PHE A 47 -9.77 -7.11 2.00
CA PHE A 47 -9.94 -5.71 1.65
C PHE A 47 -8.89 -4.88 2.37
N ASN A 48 -8.16 -4.05 1.63
CA ASN A 48 -7.09 -3.26 2.19
C ASN A 48 -7.07 -1.86 1.57
N CYS A 49 -7.55 -0.86 2.30
CA CYS A 49 -7.56 0.55 1.87
C CYS A 49 -6.22 1.26 2.07
N TYR A 50 -5.35 0.70 2.90
CA TYR A 50 -4.13 1.36 3.36
C TYR A 50 -2.93 0.44 3.30
N THR A 51 -1.79 0.97 2.85
CA THR A 51 -0.49 0.34 3.00
C THR A 51 0.34 1.13 4.00
N GLY A 52 0.96 0.45 4.97
CA GLY A 52 1.64 1.11 6.08
C GLY A 52 0.76 1.25 7.33
N CYS A 53 1.26 2.03 8.29
CA CYS A 53 0.65 2.25 9.60
C CYS A 53 1.23 3.51 10.23
N GLY A 54 0.40 4.34 10.87
CA GLY A 54 0.85 5.50 11.66
C GLY A 54 1.09 5.22 13.15
N HIS A 55 0.82 4.01 13.63
CA HIS A 55 1.02 3.61 15.04
C HIS A 55 2.38 2.91 15.22
N GLY A 56 2.68 1.88 14.43
CA GLY A 56 3.96 1.17 14.51
C GLY A 56 4.10 0.19 15.69
N CYS A 57 3.05 -0.58 16.02
CA CYS A 57 3.10 -1.53 17.15
C CYS A 57 4.26 -2.54 17.02
N VAL A 58 4.93 -2.83 18.14
CA VAL A 58 6.05 -3.80 18.19
C VAL A 58 5.64 -5.23 17.79
N TYR A 59 4.37 -5.58 18.00
CA TYR A 59 3.77 -6.88 17.69
C TYR A 59 3.00 -6.90 16.37
N CYS A 60 3.13 -5.88 15.53
CA CYS A 60 2.34 -5.76 14.31
C CYS A 60 2.80 -6.77 13.24
N TYR A 61 1.95 -7.76 12.94
CA TYR A 61 2.23 -8.72 11.86
C TYR A 61 2.37 -8.03 10.49
N ALA A 62 1.67 -6.92 10.27
CA ALA A 62 1.69 -6.19 9.00
C ALA A 62 3.03 -5.51 8.73
N ARG A 63 3.89 -5.31 9.74
CA ARG A 63 5.27 -4.82 9.55
C ARG A 63 6.06 -5.69 8.58
N TYR A 64 5.78 -7.00 8.58
CA TYR A 64 6.40 -7.94 7.65
C TYR A 64 6.10 -7.62 6.18
N MET A 65 4.95 -6.99 5.89
CA MET A 65 4.54 -6.65 4.53
C MET A 65 5.40 -5.55 3.92
N GLN A 66 6.11 -4.75 4.72
CA GLN A 66 6.98 -3.67 4.24
C GLN A 66 8.10 -4.18 3.31
N ARG A 67 8.51 -5.44 3.43
CA ARG A 67 9.52 -6.01 2.50
C ARG A 67 9.01 -6.14 1.05
N PHE A 68 7.69 -6.16 0.86
CA PHE A 68 7.05 -6.26 -0.45
C PHE A 68 6.58 -4.91 -0.99
N HIS A 69 6.51 -3.91 -0.11
CA HIS A 69 6.18 -2.52 -0.42
C HIS A 69 7.26 -1.66 0.23
N PRO A 70 8.44 -1.52 -0.43
CA PRO A 70 9.54 -0.78 0.14
C PRO A 70 9.19 0.71 0.27
N HIS A 71 9.48 1.27 1.44
CA HIS A 71 9.33 2.69 1.75
C HIS A 71 10.63 3.18 2.41
N ALA A 72 10.93 4.47 2.24
CA ALA A 72 12.07 5.10 2.89
C ALA A 72 11.82 5.24 4.40
N GLU A 73 10.57 5.47 4.79
CA GLU A 73 10.16 5.63 6.16
C GLU A 73 10.08 4.29 6.90
N PRO A 74 10.44 4.25 8.20
CA PRO A 74 10.27 3.04 8.99
C PRO A 74 8.78 2.73 9.22
N TRP A 75 8.47 1.47 9.53
CA TRP A 75 7.13 1.07 9.94
C TRP A 75 6.60 1.94 11.09
N GLY A 76 5.37 2.45 10.97
CA GLY A 76 4.83 3.42 11.92
C GLY A 76 4.95 4.88 11.47
N ARG A 77 5.68 5.16 10.39
CA ARG A 77 5.95 6.53 9.91
C ARG A 77 5.44 6.82 8.50
N PHE A 78 4.63 5.93 7.93
CA PHE A 78 3.97 6.18 6.66
C PHE A 78 2.60 5.51 6.57
N VAL A 79 1.70 6.12 5.81
CA VAL A 79 0.41 5.55 5.41
C VAL A 79 0.13 5.95 3.97
N ASP A 80 0.00 4.95 3.10
CA ASP A 80 -0.44 5.12 1.73
C ASP A 80 -1.94 4.81 1.66
N VAL A 81 -2.73 5.77 1.23
CA VAL A 81 -4.19 5.74 1.10
C VAL A 81 -4.54 5.40 -0.34
N LYS A 82 -5.27 4.31 -0.54
CA LYS A 82 -5.75 3.92 -1.86
C LYS A 82 -7.01 4.69 -2.22
N ILE A 83 -6.98 5.45 -3.30
CA ILE A 83 -8.06 6.40 -3.65
C ILE A 83 -9.05 5.86 -4.68
N ASN A 84 -8.73 4.79 -5.40
CA ASN A 84 -9.54 4.29 -6.51
C ASN A 84 -10.42 3.09 -6.12
N ALA A 85 -11.24 3.24 -5.06
CA ALA A 85 -12.00 2.12 -4.49
C ALA A 85 -13.21 1.67 -5.31
N ALA A 86 -13.81 2.55 -6.10
CA ALA A 86 -15.01 2.27 -6.89
C ALA A 86 -14.70 1.77 -8.31
N GLU A 87 -13.42 1.77 -8.70
CA GLU A 87 -12.90 1.31 -9.99
C GLU A 87 -12.59 -0.20 -9.95
#